data_AF-F4B7R8-F1
#
_entry.id   AF-F4B7R8-F1
#
_cell.length_a   1.000
_cell.length_b   1.000
_cell.length_c   1.000
_cell.angle_alpha   90.00
_cell.angle_beta   90.00
_cell.angle_gamma   90.00
#
_symmetry.space_group_name_H-M   'P 1'
#
loop_
_entity.id
_entity.type
_entity.pdbx_description
1 polymer ?
#
loop_
_entity_poly.entity_id
_entity_poly.type
_entity_poly.pdbx_seq_one_letter_code
_entity_poly.pdbx_strand_id
1 'polypeptide(L)'
;MKSINLSLVVDENLNPLPTYKQLAISIAKVAGKSNKISFASLIGWPLLAVKSEGGGYYIFDETGKFSTSINSFILQDYNKIISMIEETSDESQVLELMNSIRWDEVRGSSIIHFDFVMDQDLKNLLKLGSSQLPLKILDRKLKDIDVQFLISDIQGAANKIISEIDLIEKTKEKISEIIAIIKGKRVEKRRQIESEYDAKIMAKNEELKKIVNDEKTKVEEDIKQYSSQLYSKLPDIEVLIAKAELDKEAGFIDSTSSVNSIKEKYLNEISEKLNEIKEKHKVEIRRLRGELTELNSMKQKDLNKINEEIKKLDELQQSITSKLNNVENSEKAILEKLQKLPRFISILAEDKAEIIVPLLIVQIDSRKVVLPPQIYKGGKKGFFGGIFKKDPSEISENVEGGEIFVNSLDITVQDNLRSYKDLIEKGLQELSEEGWNVRRSLDEYYMK
;
A
#
# COMPACT_ATOMS: atom_id res chain seq x y z
N MET A 1 -1.48 4.99 -44.83
CA MET A 1 -1.18 4.07 -43.71
C MET A 1 -0.03 3.19 -44.14
N LYS A 2 1.12 3.27 -43.46
CA LYS A 2 2.26 2.40 -43.74
C LYS A 2 1.98 1.00 -43.19
N SER A 3 2.26 -0.03 -43.99
CA SER A 3 2.28 -1.43 -43.55
C SER A 3 3.71 -1.88 -43.33
N ILE A 4 3.95 -2.50 -42.18
CA ILE A 4 5.23 -3.09 -41.78
C ILE A 4 5.03 -4.60 -41.73
N ASN A 5 5.52 -5.28 -42.76
CA ASN A 5 5.52 -6.74 -42.79
C ASN A 5 6.75 -7.25 -42.04
N LEU A 6 6.58 -7.79 -40.84
CA LEU A 6 7.71 -8.30 -40.06
C LEU A 6 8.37 -9.50 -40.75
N SER A 7 9.61 -9.78 -40.39
CA SER A 7 10.34 -10.94 -40.90
C SER A 7 9.93 -12.22 -40.17
N LEU A 8 9.84 -13.33 -40.90
CA LEU A 8 9.59 -14.67 -40.35
C LEU A 8 10.87 -15.25 -39.76
N VAL A 9 12.02 -14.97 -40.36
CA VAL A 9 13.32 -15.38 -39.82
C VAL A 9 14.32 -14.23 -39.92
N VAL A 10 15.00 -13.97 -38.82
CA VAL A 10 16.08 -12.98 -38.71
C VAL A 10 17.40 -13.64 -38.31
N ASP A 11 18.52 -12.93 -38.47
CA ASP A 11 19.80 -13.34 -37.89
C ASP A 11 19.87 -13.04 -36.37
N GLU A 12 20.99 -13.41 -35.73
CA GLU A 12 21.23 -13.13 -34.30
C GLU A 12 21.23 -11.63 -33.95
N ASN A 13 21.39 -10.74 -34.94
CA ASN A 13 21.32 -9.29 -34.79
C ASN A 13 19.94 -8.71 -35.12
N LEU A 14 18.92 -9.56 -35.30
CA LEU A 14 17.54 -9.22 -35.68
C LEU A 14 17.39 -8.61 -37.08
N ASN A 15 18.38 -8.78 -37.96
CA ASN A 15 18.26 -8.35 -39.34
C ASN A 15 17.46 -9.37 -40.17
N PRO A 16 16.55 -8.91 -41.05
CA PRO A 16 15.82 -9.78 -41.97
C PRO A 16 16.76 -10.62 -42.84
N LEU A 17 16.55 -11.94 -42.88
CA LEU A 17 17.19 -12.78 -43.89
C LEU A 17 16.49 -12.61 -45.25
N PRO A 18 17.12 -12.99 -46.38
CA PRO A 18 16.43 -13.03 -47.66
C PRO A 18 15.22 -13.98 -47.65
N THR A 19 14.15 -13.63 -48.38
CA THR A 19 12.87 -14.38 -48.40
C THR A 19 13.06 -15.88 -48.63
N TYR A 20 13.85 -16.28 -49.62
CA TYR A 20 14.12 -17.70 -49.93
C TYR A 20 14.69 -18.47 -48.72
N LYS A 21 15.54 -17.82 -47.93
CA LYS A 21 16.21 -18.40 -46.77
C LYS A 21 15.27 -18.46 -45.57
N GLN A 22 14.45 -17.44 -45.36
CA GLN A 22 13.41 -17.46 -44.32
C GLN A 22 12.47 -18.64 -44.50
N LEU A 23 11.93 -18.83 -45.71
CA LEU A 23 11.00 -19.93 -46.00
C LEU A 23 11.66 -21.30 -45.81
N ALA A 24 12.90 -21.47 -46.28
CA ALA A 24 13.64 -22.72 -46.15
C ALA A 24 13.94 -23.06 -44.67
N ILE A 25 14.37 -22.08 -43.87
CA ILE A 25 14.64 -22.27 -42.44
C ILE A 25 13.36 -22.70 -41.72
N SER A 26 12.24 -22.03 -41.97
CA SER A 26 10.97 -22.34 -41.29
C SER A 26 10.44 -23.73 -41.66
N ILE A 27 10.51 -24.14 -42.93
CA ILE A 27 10.14 -25.50 -43.35
C ILE A 27 11.08 -26.55 -42.75
N ALA A 28 12.39 -26.30 -42.78
CA ALA A 28 13.39 -27.20 -42.21
C ALA A 28 13.21 -27.38 -40.70
N LYS A 29 12.95 -26.30 -39.97
CA LYS A 29 12.70 -26.29 -38.52
C LYS A 29 11.53 -27.18 -38.13
N VAL A 30 10.41 -27.08 -38.85
CA VAL A 30 9.18 -27.79 -38.48
C VAL A 30 9.15 -29.23 -38.96
N ALA A 31 9.59 -29.51 -40.17
CA ALA A 31 9.45 -30.83 -40.76
C ALA A 31 10.71 -31.70 -40.64
N GLY A 32 11.89 -31.09 -40.55
CA GLY A 32 13.15 -31.83 -40.47
C GLY A 32 13.29 -32.89 -41.57
N LYS A 33 13.94 -34.02 -41.27
CA LYS A 33 13.98 -35.17 -42.19
C LYS A 33 12.91 -36.22 -41.91
N SER A 34 12.37 -36.26 -40.70
CA SER A 34 11.53 -37.36 -40.24
C SER A 34 10.05 -37.13 -40.49
N ASN A 35 9.61 -35.88 -40.58
CA ASN A 35 8.19 -35.56 -40.71
C ASN A 35 7.80 -35.30 -42.17
N LYS A 36 6.55 -35.60 -42.50
CA LYS A 36 5.93 -35.27 -43.78
C LYS A 36 4.81 -34.27 -43.58
N ILE A 37 4.80 -33.26 -44.43
CA ILE A 37 3.84 -32.18 -44.42
C ILE A 37 2.68 -32.57 -45.34
N SER A 38 1.44 -32.58 -44.82
CA SER A 38 0.26 -32.67 -45.69
C SER A 38 -0.13 -31.29 -46.24
N PHE A 39 0.19 -30.23 -45.50
CA PHE A 39 -0.18 -28.85 -45.81
C PHE A 39 0.79 -27.84 -45.19
N ALA A 40 1.19 -26.80 -45.91
CA ALA A 40 1.81 -25.63 -45.30
C ALA A 40 1.31 -24.30 -45.87
N SER A 41 1.06 -23.33 -44.98
CA SER A 41 0.62 -21.99 -45.35
C SER A 41 1.36 -20.94 -44.55
N LEU A 42 1.88 -19.95 -45.25
CA LEU A 42 2.44 -18.75 -44.67
C LEU A 42 1.37 -17.66 -44.63
N ILE A 43 0.99 -17.25 -43.41
CA ILE A 43 -0.04 -16.24 -43.18
C ILE A 43 0.54 -14.97 -42.58
N GLY A 44 -0.18 -13.86 -42.76
CA GLY A 44 0.08 -12.60 -42.07
C GLY A 44 -1.02 -12.34 -41.06
N TRP A 45 -0.64 -12.18 -39.78
CA TRP A 45 -1.54 -11.76 -38.73
C TRP A 45 -1.56 -10.22 -38.66
N PRO A 46 -2.67 -9.55 -39.02
CA PRO A 46 -2.75 -8.10 -39.04
C PRO A 46 -2.94 -7.53 -37.64
N LEU A 47 -2.05 -6.62 -37.26
CA LEU A 47 -2.14 -5.79 -36.07
C LEU A 47 -2.20 -4.31 -36.49
N LEU A 48 -2.95 -3.53 -35.73
CA LEU A 48 -3.01 -2.09 -35.89
C LEU A 48 -2.38 -1.40 -34.69
N ALA A 49 -1.36 -0.59 -34.93
CA ALA A 49 -0.76 0.29 -33.94
C ALA A 49 -1.31 1.71 -34.09
N VAL A 50 -1.86 2.27 -33.01
CA VAL A 50 -2.38 3.64 -32.97
C VAL A 50 -1.75 4.40 -31.82
N LYS A 51 -1.17 5.55 -32.12
CA LYS A 51 -0.44 6.35 -31.15
C LYS A 51 -1.38 6.89 -30.07
N SER A 52 -0.96 6.76 -28.81
CA SER A 52 -1.67 7.34 -27.67
C SER A 52 -1.24 8.79 -27.47
N GLU A 53 -2.16 9.64 -27.01
CA GLU A 53 -1.88 11.03 -26.64
C GLU A 53 -0.83 11.14 -25.51
N GLY A 54 -0.83 10.16 -24.60
CA GLY A 54 0.16 10.05 -23.51
C GLY A 54 1.52 9.48 -23.93
N GLY A 55 1.71 9.16 -25.22
CA GLY A 55 2.89 8.51 -25.76
C GLY A 55 2.75 6.99 -25.89
N GLY A 56 3.57 6.39 -26.77
CA GLY A 56 3.45 4.98 -27.14
C GLY A 56 2.29 4.70 -28.08
N TYR A 57 1.96 3.42 -28.27
CA TYR A 57 0.97 2.92 -29.22
C TYR A 57 0.07 1.88 -28.57
N TYR A 58 -1.24 2.04 -28.70
CA TYR A 58 -2.18 0.94 -28.50
C TYR A 58 -2.00 -0.06 -29.64
N ILE A 59 -1.99 -1.35 -29.31
CA ILE A 59 -1.89 -2.42 -30.30
C ILE A 59 -3.22 -3.17 -30.32
N PHE A 60 -3.84 -3.19 -31.49
CA PHE A 60 -5.09 -3.90 -31.73
C PHE A 60 -4.82 -5.11 -32.63
N ASP A 61 -5.34 -6.26 -32.24
CA ASP A 61 -5.47 -7.43 -33.09
C ASP A 61 -6.62 -7.24 -34.07
N GLU A 62 -6.36 -7.11 -35.36
CA GLU A 62 -7.43 -6.90 -36.33
C GLU A 62 -8.26 -8.16 -36.60
N THR A 63 -7.85 -9.34 -36.11
CA THR A 63 -8.55 -10.62 -36.35
C THR A 63 -9.66 -10.92 -35.32
N GLY A 64 -9.64 -10.24 -34.17
CA GLY A 64 -10.59 -10.43 -33.06
C GLY A 64 -10.42 -11.74 -32.30
N LYS A 65 -9.18 -12.22 -32.16
CA LYS A 65 -8.83 -13.39 -31.34
C LYS A 65 -8.23 -13.00 -29.99
N PHE A 66 -7.71 -11.79 -29.87
CA PHE A 66 -7.21 -11.25 -28.61
C PHE A 66 -8.16 -10.21 -28.02
N SER A 67 -8.20 -10.19 -26.69
CA SER A 67 -8.95 -9.23 -25.90
C SER A 67 -8.20 -9.02 -24.58
N THR A 68 -8.29 -7.82 -24.02
CA THR A 68 -7.71 -7.51 -22.72
C THR A 68 -8.82 -7.41 -21.67
N SER A 69 -8.62 -8.02 -20.51
CA SER A 69 -9.55 -7.92 -19.38
C SER A 69 -8.83 -7.42 -18.14
N ILE A 70 -9.36 -6.37 -17.53
CA ILE A 70 -8.80 -5.77 -16.32
C ILE A 70 -9.85 -5.86 -15.21
N ASN A 71 -9.50 -6.56 -14.13
CA ASN A 71 -10.31 -6.58 -12.91
C ASN A 71 -10.26 -5.20 -12.25
N SER A 72 -11.43 -4.66 -11.94
CA SER A 72 -11.64 -3.38 -11.27
C SER A 72 -12.58 -3.56 -10.06
N PHE A 73 -12.56 -2.63 -9.12
CA PHE A 73 -13.44 -2.66 -7.96
C PHE A 73 -14.62 -1.70 -8.12
N ILE A 74 -15.71 -2.01 -7.43
CA ILE A 74 -16.84 -1.10 -7.29
C ILE A 74 -16.73 -0.50 -5.90
N LEU A 75 -16.38 0.78 -5.83
CA LEU A 75 -16.19 1.46 -4.55
C LEU A 75 -17.50 1.65 -3.79
N GLN A 76 -17.37 1.90 -2.48
CA GLN A 76 -18.49 2.37 -1.68
C GLN A 76 -18.92 3.76 -2.12
N ASP A 77 -20.17 4.10 -1.82
CA ASP A 77 -20.69 5.45 -2.05
C ASP A 77 -20.21 6.36 -0.92
N TYR A 78 -18.94 6.77 -1.01
CA TYR A 78 -18.32 7.60 0.01
C TYR A 78 -19.03 8.94 0.19
N ASN A 79 -19.58 9.51 -0.89
CA ASN A 79 -20.38 10.73 -0.80
C ASN A 79 -21.58 10.52 0.12
N LYS A 80 -22.37 9.46 -0.11
CA LYS A 80 -23.52 9.15 0.75
C LYS A 80 -23.10 8.86 2.19
N ILE A 81 -22.00 8.15 2.39
CA ILE A 81 -21.46 7.85 3.73
C ILE A 81 -21.08 9.14 4.46
N ILE A 82 -20.33 10.04 3.82
CA ILE A 82 -19.93 11.32 4.40
C ILE A 82 -21.15 12.17 4.71
N SER A 83 -22.13 12.27 3.81
CA SER A 83 -23.36 13.01 4.07
C SER A 83 -24.12 12.49 5.30
N MET A 84 -24.22 11.16 5.48
CA MET A 84 -24.84 10.60 6.71
C MET A 84 -24.11 11.02 7.98
N ILE A 85 -22.76 11.08 7.93
CA ILE A 85 -21.95 11.50 9.08
C ILE A 85 -22.17 13.00 9.35
N GLU A 86 -22.17 13.84 8.31
CA GLU A 86 -22.33 15.30 8.42
C GLU A 86 -23.74 15.70 8.88
N GLU A 87 -24.78 14.97 8.47
CA GLU A 87 -26.17 15.20 8.88
C GLU A 87 -26.43 14.79 10.34
N THR A 88 -25.53 14.02 10.96
CA THR A 88 -25.68 13.56 12.34
C THR A 88 -25.20 14.64 13.32
N SER A 89 -26.13 15.19 14.10
CA SER A 89 -25.82 16.26 15.07
C SER A 89 -25.19 15.77 16.38
N ASP A 90 -25.39 14.50 16.74
CA ASP A 90 -24.87 13.92 17.99
C ASP A 90 -23.46 13.33 17.80
N GLU A 91 -22.51 13.79 18.61
CA GLU A 91 -21.10 13.38 18.50
C GLU A 91 -20.88 11.90 18.79
N SER A 92 -21.63 11.32 19.72
CA SER A 92 -21.48 9.90 20.06
C SER A 92 -21.97 9.02 18.92
N GLN A 93 -23.08 9.38 18.28
CA GLN A 93 -23.58 8.73 17.07
C GLN A 93 -22.63 8.90 15.88
N VAL A 94 -22.03 10.08 15.69
CA VAL A 94 -21.00 10.29 14.66
C VAL A 94 -19.84 9.31 14.84
N LEU A 95 -19.32 9.19 16.05
CA LEU A 95 -18.20 8.27 16.33
C LEU A 95 -18.60 6.80 16.17
N GLU A 96 -19.82 6.43 16.55
CA GLU A 96 -20.34 5.07 16.34
C GLU A 96 -20.46 4.75 14.85
N LEU A 97 -21.03 5.66 14.06
CA LEU A 97 -21.13 5.52 12.60
C LEU A 97 -19.75 5.33 11.98
N MET A 98 -18.79 6.21 12.30
CA MET A 98 -17.41 6.14 11.78
C MET A 98 -16.71 4.82 12.12
N ASN A 99 -16.95 4.26 13.31
CA ASN A 99 -16.41 2.96 13.71
C ASN A 99 -17.11 1.77 13.03
N SER A 100 -18.40 1.90 12.74
CA SER A 100 -19.21 0.84 12.13
C SER A 100 -18.91 0.63 10.64
N ILE A 101 -18.47 1.68 9.95
CA ILE A 101 -18.17 1.64 8.52
C ILE A 101 -16.90 0.81 8.28
N ARG A 102 -16.99 -0.13 7.34
CA ARG A 102 -15.86 -0.92 6.86
C ARG A 102 -15.12 -0.17 5.76
N TRP A 103 -14.28 0.78 6.14
CA TRP A 103 -13.57 1.70 5.23
C TRP A 103 -12.60 1.03 4.24
N ASP A 104 -12.25 -0.22 4.47
CA ASP A 104 -11.36 -1.05 3.65
C ASP A 104 -12.12 -1.93 2.64
N GLU A 105 -13.45 -1.99 2.72
CA GLU A 105 -14.26 -2.83 1.83
C GLU A 105 -14.65 -2.12 0.54
N VAL A 106 -14.79 -2.92 -0.51
CA VAL A 106 -15.39 -2.53 -1.79
C VAL A 106 -16.75 -3.21 -1.92
N ARG A 107 -17.69 -2.60 -2.65
CA ARG A 107 -19.04 -3.17 -2.86
C ARG A 107 -19.04 -4.42 -3.73
N GLY A 108 -18.02 -4.56 -4.57
CA GLY A 108 -17.89 -5.69 -5.46
C GLY A 108 -16.72 -5.51 -6.42
N SER A 109 -16.68 -6.39 -7.41
CA SER A 109 -15.73 -6.33 -8.51
C SER A 109 -16.45 -6.20 -9.84
N SER A 110 -15.75 -5.64 -10.81
CA SER A 110 -16.17 -5.57 -12.21
C SER A 110 -15.00 -5.98 -13.10
N ILE A 111 -15.30 -6.40 -14.33
CA ILE A 111 -14.28 -6.69 -15.33
C ILE A 111 -14.45 -5.68 -16.45
N ILE A 112 -13.41 -4.89 -16.69
CA ILE A 112 -13.32 -4.00 -17.83
C ILE A 112 -12.75 -4.81 -18.99
N HIS A 113 -13.55 -5.03 -20.02
CA HIS A 113 -13.20 -5.85 -21.16
C HIS A 113 -12.99 -4.98 -22.39
N PHE A 114 -11.85 -5.17 -23.06
CA PHE A 114 -11.50 -4.48 -24.30
C PHE A 114 -11.26 -5.53 -25.39
N ASP A 115 -12.23 -5.67 -26.29
CA ASP A 115 -12.08 -6.49 -27.48
C ASP A 115 -10.94 -5.96 -28.36
N PHE A 116 -10.25 -6.85 -29.06
CA PHE A 116 -9.15 -6.55 -29.99
C PHE A 116 -7.89 -5.95 -29.33
N VAL A 117 -7.94 -5.38 -28.14
CA VAL A 117 -6.78 -4.77 -27.48
C VAL A 117 -5.82 -5.84 -26.98
N MET A 118 -4.54 -5.69 -27.30
CA MET A 118 -3.47 -6.57 -26.86
C MET A 118 -2.69 -5.95 -25.70
N ASP A 119 -2.64 -6.66 -24.56
CA ASP A 119 -1.80 -6.30 -23.41
C ASP A 119 -0.48 -7.10 -23.34
N GLN A 120 -0.28 -8.04 -24.26
CA GLN A 120 0.89 -8.92 -24.29
C GLN A 120 2.17 -8.15 -24.64
N ASP A 121 3.32 -8.67 -24.18
CA ASP A 121 4.61 -8.09 -24.53
C ASP A 121 5.03 -8.49 -25.95
N LEU A 122 5.06 -7.52 -26.84
CA LEU A 122 5.44 -7.67 -28.25
C LEU A 122 6.80 -7.01 -28.55
N LYS A 123 7.54 -6.54 -27.54
CA LYS A 123 8.71 -5.68 -27.71
C LYS A 123 9.77 -6.28 -28.63
N ASN A 124 10.02 -7.59 -28.56
CA ASN A 124 11.04 -8.25 -29.37
C ASN A 124 10.55 -8.55 -30.79
N LEU A 125 9.27 -8.92 -30.95
CA LEU A 125 8.64 -9.05 -32.27
C LEU A 125 8.64 -7.72 -33.05
N LEU A 126 8.35 -6.61 -32.38
CA LEU A 126 8.24 -5.29 -33.03
C LEU A 126 9.60 -4.67 -33.38
N LYS A 127 10.71 -5.34 -33.08
CA LYS A 127 12.05 -4.95 -33.56
C LYS A 127 12.42 -5.64 -34.87
N LEU A 128 11.66 -6.66 -35.28
CA LEU A 128 11.99 -7.42 -36.48
C LEU A 128 11.86 -6.49 -37.70
N GLY A 129 12.95 -6.39 -38.47
CA GLY A 129 12.94 -5.59 -39.69
C GLY A 129 11.89 -6.08 -40.68
N SER A 130 11.53 -5.22 -41.63
CA SER A 130 10.51 -5.56 -42.61
C SER A 130 11.04 -6.49 -43.70
N SER A 131 10.22 -7.44 -44.14
CA SER A 131 10.53 -8.35 -45.24
C SER A 131 9.37 -8.49 -46.23
N GLN A 132 9.70 -8.73 -47.50
CA GLN A 132 8.72 -9.04 -48.54
C GLN A 132 8.48 -10.55 -48.59
N LEU A 133 7.55 -11.00 -47.75
CA LEU A 133 7.09 -12.38 -47.70
C LEU A 133 5.78 -12.55 -48.47
N PRO A 134 5.55 -13.72 -49.10
CA PRO A 134 4.30 -14.00 -49.79
C PRO A 134 3.18 -14.39 -48.80
N LEU A 135 2.77 -13.44 -47.98
CA LEU A 135 1.79 -13.68 -46.90
C LEU A 135 0.37 -13.74 -47.44
N LYS A 136 -0.41 -14.72 -46.99
CA LYS A 136 -1.87 -14.63 -47.01
C LYS A 136 -2.32 -13.91 -45.74
N ILE A 137 -2.67 -12.63 -45.85
CA ILE A 137 -3.13 -11.84 -44.71
C ILE A 137 -4.50 -12.36 -44.26
N LEU A 138 -4.68 -12.54 -42.94
CA LEU A 138 -5.95 -12.96 -42.35
C LEU A 138 -7.01 -11.86 -42.48
N ASP A 139 -8.29 -12.27 -42.49
CA ASP A 139 -9.40 -11.34 -42.62
C ASP A 139 -9.45 -10.37 -41.42
N ARG A 140 -9.51 -9.07 -41.73
CA ARG A 140 -9.65 -8.00 -40.73
C ARG A 140 -11.12 -7.87 -40.33
N LYS A 141 -11.38 -7.87 -39.03
CA LYS A 141 -12.70 -7.64 -38.42
C LYS A 141 -12.83 -6.26 -37.78
N LEU A 142 -11.71 -5.69 -37.33
CA LEU A 142 -11.67 -4.38 -36.68
C LEU A 142 -11.92 -3.27 -37.70
N LYS A 143 -12.90 -2.39 -37.43
CA LYS A 143 -13.17 -1.19 -38.24
C LYS A 143 -12.55 0.04 -37.57
N ASP A 144 -12.33 1.08 -38.37
CA ASP A 144 -11.77 2.35 -37.88
C ASP A 144 -12.63 3.00 -36.77
N ILE A 145 -13.96 2.84 -36.85
CA ILE A 145 -14.87 3.36 -35.82
C ILE A 145 -14.73 2.60 -34.49
N ASP A 146 -14.47 1.28 -34.55
CA ASP A 146 -14.29 0.44 -33.36
C ASP A 146 -13.02 0.87 -32.61
N VAL A 147 -11.96 1.21 -33.34
CA VAL A 147 -10.70 1.72 -32.77
C VAL A 147 -10.93 3.01 -31.97
N GLN A 148 -11.69 3.96 -32.52
CA GLN A 148 -11.98 5.22 -31.83
C GLN A 148 -12.78 4.99 -30.54
N PHE A 149 -13.79 4.11 -30.58
CA PHE A 149 -14.54 3.74 -29.39
C PHE A 149 -13.67 3.05 -28.35
N LEU A 150 -12.85 2.08 -28.73
CA LEU A 150 -11.96 1.38 -27.79
C LEU A 150 -10.96 2.33 -27.10
N ILE A 151 -10.37 3.28 -27.84
CA ILE A 151 -9.49 4.29 -27.24
C ILE A 151 -10.27 5.16 -26.25
N SER A 152 -11.47 5.61 -26.63
CA SER A 152 -12.35 6.39 -25.76
C SER A 152 -12.75 5.59 -24.51
N ASP A 153 -13.03 4.30 -24.63
CA ASP A 153 -13.40 3.43 -23.50
C ASP A 153 -12.23 3.21 -22.54
N ILE A 154 -11.02 3.01 -23.05
CA ILE A 154 -9.80 2.92 -22.23
C ILE A 154 -9.57 4.23 -21.47
N GLN A 155 -9.67 5.37 -22.16
CA GLN A 155 -9.52 6.69 -21.55
C GLN A 155 -10.62 6.97 -20.52
N GLY A 156 -11.87 6.61 -20.83
CA GLY A 156 -13.01 6.73 -19.93
C GLY A 156 -12.84 5.90 -18.66
N ALA A 157 -12.36 4.66 -18.80
CA ALA A 157 -12.03 3.79 -17.68
C ALA A 157 -10.92 4.40 -16.79
N ALA A 158 -9.83 4.90 -17.40
CA ALA A 158 -8.76 5.56 -16.66
C ALA A 158 -9.24 6.81 -15.92
N ASN A 159 -10.02 7.66 -16.57
CA ASN A 159 -10.58 8.88 -15.98
C ASN A 159 -11.54 8.56 -14.82
N LYS A 160 -12.35 7.52 -14.96
CA LYS A 160 -13.22 7.04 -13.88
C LYS A 160 -12.39 6.64 -12.65
N ILE A 161 -11.35 5.83 -12.81
CA ILE A 161 -10.49 5.42 -11.71
C ILE A 161 -9.76 6.61 -11.07
N ILE A 162 -9.30 7.58 -11.87
CA ILE A 162 -8.72 8.83 -11.36
C ILE A 162 -9.73 9.59 -10.49
N SER A 163 -10.99 9.69 -10.93
CA SER A 163 -12.05 10.35 -10.15
C SER A 163 -12.39 9.59 -8.86
N GLU A 164 -12.29 8.27 -8.88
CA GLU A 164 -12.50 7.39 -7.72
C GLU A 164 -11.36 7.55 -6.69
N ILE A 165 -10.12 7.69 -7.13
CA ILE A 165 -8.96 8.02 -6.28
C ILE A 165 -9.15 9.39 -5.62
N ASP A 166 -9.50 10.42 -6.41
CA ASP A 166 -9.78 11.77 -5.90
C ASP A 166 -10.92 11.78 -4.88
N LEU A 167 -11.97 10.98 -5.11
CA LEU A 167 -13.05 10.81 -4.13
C LEU A 167 -12.55 10.21 -2.81
N ILE A 168 -11.66 9.22 -2.85
CA ILE A 168 -11.05 8.65 -1.64
C ILE A 168 -10.22 9.71 -0.89
N GLU A 169 -9.44 10.52 -1.60
CA GLU A 169 -8.66 11.61 -1.01
C GLU A 169 -9.56 12.63 -0.31
N LYS A 170 -10.59 13.11 -0.99
CA LYS A 170 -11.60 14.03 -0.40
C LYS A 170 -12.30 13.43 0.81
N THR A 171 -12.58 12.13 0.78
CA THR A 171 -13.19 11.42 1.91
C THR A 171 -12.26 11.44 3.13
N LYS A 172 -10.95 11.19 2.95
CA LYS A 172 -9.95 11.28 4.03
C LYS A 172 -9.89 12.69 4.62
N GLU A 173 -9.89 13.72 3.77
CA GLU A 173 -9.91 15.12 4.20
C GLU A 173 -11.15 15.44 5.03
N LYS A 174 -12.34 15.07 4.56
CA LYS A 174 -13.61 15.28 5.28
C LYS A 174 -13.63 14.60 6.64
N ILE A 175 -13.14 13.37 6.73
CA ILE A 175 -13.02 12.64 7.99
C ILE A 175 -12.07 13.35 8.96
N SER A 176 -10.94 13.86 8.45
CA SER A 176 -10.00 14.65 9.25
C SER A 176 -10.64 15.93 9.76
N GLU A 177 -11.41 16.65 8.94
CA GLU A 177 -12.15 17.86 9.33
C GLU A 177 -13.15 17.56 10.46
N ILE A 178 -13.98 16.53 10.30
CA ILE A 178 -14.98 16.12 11.30
C ILE A 178 -14.31 15.77 12.63
N ILE A 179 -13.24 14.97 12.61
CA ILE A 179 -12.50 14.60 13.82
C ILE A 179 -11.85 15.83 14.46
N ALA A 180 -11.28 16.75 13.68
CA ALA A 180 -10.68 17.98 14.20
C ALA A 180 -11.70 18.86 14.94
N ILE A 181 -12.94 18.96 14.43
CA ILE A 181 -14.03 19.69 15.09
C ILE A 181 -14.35 19.06 16.46
N ILE A 182 -14.49 17.72 16.53
CA ILE A 182 -14.79 17.01 17.78
C ILE A 182 -13.63 17.18 18.78
N LYS A 183 -12.38 17.06 18.31
CA LYS A 183 -11.19 17.32 19.13
C LYS A 183 -11.18 18.74 19.68
N GLY A 184 -11.50 19.74 18.85
CA GLY A 184 -11.59 21.14 19.27
C GLY A 184 -12.57 21.34 20.42
N LYS A 185 -13.76 20.73 20.34
CA LYS A 185 -14.75 20.77 21.44
C LYS A 185 -14.24 20.06 22.71
N ARG A 186 -13.49 18.96 22.59
CA ARG A 186 -12.87 18.28 23.74
C ARG A 186 -11.77 19.12 24.39
N VAL A 187 -10.96 19.83 23.60
CA VAL A 187 -9.96 20.78 24.10
C VAL A 187 -10.62 21.93 24.86
N GLU A 188 -11.71 22.48 24.34
CA GLU A 188 -12.46 23.53 25.03
C GLU A 188 -13.08 23.02 26.35
N LYS A 189 -13.71 21.83 26.33
CA LYS A 189 -14.20 21.18 27.55
C LYS A 189 -13.10 20.94 28.60
N ARG A 190 -11.91 20.53 28.16
CA ARG A 190 -10.72 20.38 29.02
C ARG A 190 -10.38 21.70 29.70
N ARG A 191 -10.36 22.80 28.94
CA ARG A 191 -10.05 24.15 29.46
C ARG A 191 -11.09 24.62 30.48
N GLN A 192 -12.37 24.37 30.23
CA GLN A 192 -13.46 24.71 31.16
C GLN A 192 -13.30 23.96 32.48
N ILE A 193 -13.10 22.64 32.44
CA ILE A 193 -12.88 21.81 33.63
C ILE A 193 -11.62 22.25 34.39
N GLU A 194 -10.52 22.52 33.67
CA GLU A 194 -9.28 23.03 34.25
C GLU A 194 -9.53 24.33 35.03
N SER A 195 -10.23 25.29 34.42
CA SER A 195 -10.58 26.57 35.03
C SER A 195 -11.50 26.42 36.24
N GLU A 196 -12.49 25.52 36.20
CA GLU A 196 -13.40 25.27 37.32
C GLU A 196 -12.67 24.69 38.53
N TYR A 197 -11.78 23.72 38.31
CA TYR A 197 -10.98 23.15 39.39
C TYR A 197 -9.98 24.18 39.94
N ASP A 198 -9.34 24.98 39.09
CA ASP A 198 -8.40 26.01 39.53
C ASP A 198 -9.09 27.07 40.39
N ALA A 199 -10.30 27.51 40.03
CA ALA A 199 -11.09 28.41 40.85
C ALA A 199 -11.43 27.80 42.22
N LYS A 200 -11.88 26.52 42.26
CA LYS A 200 -12.17 25.80 43.51
C LYS A 200 -10.93 25.65 44.39
N ILE A 201 -9.80 25.27 43.81
CA ILE A 201 -8.52 25.10 44.50
C ILE A 201 -8.02 26.44 45.05
N MET A 202 -8.16 27.53 44.28
CA MET A 202 -7.77 28.88 44.71
C MET A 202 -8.62 29.33 45.90
N ALA A 203 -9.94 29.24 45.81
CA ALA A 203 -10.85 29.59 46.90
C ALA A 203 -10.54 28.77 48.18
N LYS A 204 -10.25 27.47 48.02
CA LYS A 204 -9.92 26.59 49.14
C LYS A 204 -8.56 26.90 49.77
N ASN A 205 -7.59 27.33 48.96
CA ASN A 205 -6.30 27.82 49.46
C ASN A 205 -6.43 29.14 50.23
N GLU A 206 -7.33 30.03 49.80
CA GLU A 206 -7.64 31.26 50.54
C GLU A 206 -8.31 30.97 51.88
N GLU A 207 -9.28 30.04 51.90
CA GLU A 207 -9.89 29.53 53.14
C GLU A 207 -8.83 28.96 54.09
N LEU A 208 -7.95 28.09 53.58
CA LEU A 208 -6.85 27.52 54.35
C LEU A 208 -5.92 28.61 54.92
N LYS A 209 -5.55 29.62 54.13
CA LYS A 209 -4.71 30.73 54.60
C LYS A 209 -5.37 31.49 55.75
N LYS A 210 -6.67 31.76 55.64
CA LYS A 210 -7.43 32.45 56.69
C LYS A 210 -7.47 31.61 57.97
N ILE A 211 -7.86 30.34 57.87
CA ILE A 211 -7.92 29.43 59.02
C ILE A 211 -6.54 29.26 59.67
N VAL A 212 -5.47 29.13 58.89
CA VAL A 212 -4.11 29.04 59.43
C VAL A 212 -3.73 30.29 60.21
N ASN A 213 -4.08 31.49 59.72
CA ASN A 213 -3.80 32.72 60.43
C ASN A 213 -4.62 32.82 61.74
N ASP A 214 -5.92 32.51 61.68
CA ASP A 214 -6.79 32.53 62.85
C ASP A 214 -6.33 31.53 63.92
N GLU A 215 -6.01 30.30 63.51
CA GLU A 215 -5.52 29.24 64.41
C GLU A 215 -4.12 29.55 64.98
N LYS A 216 -3.26 30.28 64.25
CA LYS A 216 -1.98 30.77 64.78
C LYS A 216 -2.17 31.75 65.93
N THR A 217 -3.13 32.67 65.82
CA THR A 217 -3.43 33.62 66.89
C THR A 217 -4.02 32.90 68.10
N LYS A 218 -5.01 32.02 67.90
CA LYS A 218 -5.62 31.25 68.99
C LYS A 218 -4.62 30.35 69.71
N VAL A 219 -3.78 29.62 68.97
CA VAL A 219 -2.78 28.74 69.60
C VAL A 219 -1.74 29.54 70.39
N GLU A 220 -1.40 30.77 69.96
CA GLU A 220 -0.52 31.64 70.73
C GLU A 220 -1.15 32.03 72.07
N GLU A 221 -2.42 32.44 72.06
CA GLU A 221 -3.18 32.79 73.27
C GLU A 221 -3.35 31.58 74.21
N ASP A 222 -3.83 30.46 73.68
CA ASP A 222 -4.03 29.22 74.44
C ASP A 222 -2.71 28.73 75.03
N ILE A 223 -1.64 28.67 74.25
CA ILE A 223 -0.34 28.23 74.77
C ILE A 223 0.18 29.17 75.85
N LYS A 224 0.06 30.50 75.72
CA LYS A 224 0.47 31.45 76.77
C LYS A 224 -0.35 31.28 78.05
N GLN A 225 -1.66 31.11 77.93
CA GLN A 225 -2.55 30.93 79.08
C GLN A 225 -2.28 29.59 79.80
N TYR A 226 -2.31 28.48 79.05
CA TYR A 226 -2.13 27.15 79.62
C TYR A 226 -0.70 26.93 80.11
N SER A 227 0.33 27.41 79.42
CA SER A 227 1.71 27.32 79.94
C SER A 227 1.86 28.03 81.29
N SER A 228 1.33 29.26 81.44
CA SER A 228 1.40 29.99 82.70
C SER A 228 0.76 29.22 83.86
N GLN A 229 -0.37 28.55 83.61
CA GLN A 229 -1.03 27.70 84.60
C GLN A 229 -0.23 26.43 84.89
N LEU A 230 0.27 25.78 83.84
CA LEU A 230 1.02 24.53 83.93
C LEU A 230 2.38 24.72 84.61
N TYR A 231 3.06 25.85 84.46
CA TYR A 231 4.33 26.11 85.14
C TYR A 231 4.19 26.60 86.59
N SER A 232 2.97 26.90 87.06
CA SER A 232 2.72 27.50 88.39
C SER A 232 3.23 26.68 89.58
N LYS A 233 3.32 25.33 89.46
CA LYS A 233 3.82 24.45 90.52
C LYS A 233 5.33 24.18 90.45
N LEU A 234 6.01 24.66 89.41
CA LEU A 234 7.45 24.47 89.26
C LEU A 234 8.25 25.08 90.43
N PRO A 235 7.93 26.28 90.95
CA PRO A 235 8.64 26.84 92.11
C PRO A 235 8.52 25.95 93.35
N ASP A 236 7.36 25.35 93.60
CA ASP A 236 7.16 24.43 94.74
C ASP A 236 8.01 23.16 94.60
N ILE A 237 8.13 22.64 93.37
CA ILE A 237 9.00 21.50 93.05
C ILE A 237 10.48 21.88 93.24
N GLU A 238 10.91 23.09 92.84
CA GLU A 238 12.28 23.57 93.05
C GLU A 238 12.57 23.77 94.55
N VAL A 239 11.60 24.23 95.34
CA VAL A 239 11.73 24.32 96.80
C VAL A 239 11.91 22.92 97.41
N LEU A 240 11.18 21.91 96.92
CA LEU A 240 11.35 20.52 97.35
C LEU A 240 12.72 19.96 96.97
N ILE A 241 13.22 20.27 95.76
CA ILE A 241 14.56 19.88 95.32
C ILE A 241 15.62 20.55 96.18
N ALA A 242 15.55 21.87 96.38
CA ALA A 242 16.50 22.62 97.19
C ALA A 242 16.54 22.11 98.64
N LYS A 243 15.39 21.78 99.22
CA LYS A 243 15.32 21.13 100.53
C LYS A 243 16.00 19.75 100.52
N ALA A 244 15.70 18.91 99.53
CA ALA A 244 16.32 17.59 99.41
C ALA A 244 17.84 17.66 99.15
N GLU A 245 18.31 18.67 98.41
CA GLU A 245 19.74 18.94 98.20
C GLU A 245 20.43 19.35 99.50
N LEU A 246 19.82 20.24 100.29
CA LEU A 246 20.30 20.60 101.62
C LEU A 246 20.32 19.38 102.57
N ASP A 247 19.27 18.54 102.54
CA ASP A 247 19.20 17.32 103.35
C ASP A 247 20.25 16.28 102.94
N LYS A 248 20.55 16.17 101.64
CA LYS A 248 21.62 15.31 101.12
C LYS A 248 22.99 15.82 101.55
N GLU A 249 23.25 17.11 101.41
CA GLU A 249 24.51 17.74 101.83
C GLU A 249 24.73 17.61 103.35
N ALA A 250 23.65 17.68 104.13
CA ALA A 250 23.67 17.43 105.58
C ALA A 250 23.79 15.94 105.97
N GLY A 251 23.73 15.01 105.00
CA GLY A 251 23.86 13.57 105.23
C GLY A 251 22.60 12.86 105.74
N PHE A 252 21.42 13.51 105.67
CA PHE A 252 20.15 12.90 106.08
C PHE A 252 19.55 11.97 105.01
N ILE A 253 19.92 12.14 103.75
CA ILE A 253 19.51 11.27 102.63
C ILE A 253 20.68 11.02 101.66
N ASP A 254 20.68 9.85 101.00
CA ASP A 254 21.79 9.45 100.12
C ASP A 254 21.69 9.99 98.68
N SER A 255 20.50 10.37 98.22
CA SER A 255 20.27 10.76 96.82
C SER A 255 19.05 11.67 96.64
N THR A 256 19.15 12.61 95.70
CA THR A 256 18.06 13.49 95.25
C THR A 256 17.35 12.97 93.99
N SER A 257 17.76 11.80 93.48
CA SER A 257 17.27 11.25 92.19
C SER A 257 15.75 11.09 92.11
N SER A 258 15.10 10.63 93.19
CA SER A 258 13.65 10.48 93.26
C SER A 258 12.93 11.83 93.17
N VAL A 259 13.44 12.87 93.85
CA VAL A 259 12.87 14.22 93.85
C VAL A 259 13.13 14.93 92.51
N ASN A 260 14.32 14.74 91.91
CA ASN A 260 14.64 15.24 90.57
C ASN A 260 13.76 14.59 89.49
N SER A 261 13.42 13.31 89.63
CA SER A 261 12.51 12.63 88.71
C SER A 261 11.08 13.21 88.73
N ILE A 262 10.67 13.86 89.82
CA ILE A 262 9.37 14.56 89.91
C ILE A 262 9.36 15.75 88.96
N LYS A 263 10.45 16.52 88.90
CA LYS A 263 10.59 17.64 87.95
C LYS A 263 10.59 17.17 86.51
N GLU A 264 11.33 16.11 86.18
CA GLU A 264 11.34 15.55 84.83
C GLU A 264 9.96 15.04 84.40
N LYS A 265 9.27 14.28 85.27
CA LYS A 265 7.89 13.82 85.01
C LYS A 265 6.94 14.99 84.82
N TYR A 266 7.02 15.99 85.67
CA TYR A 266 6.18 17.18 85.59
C TYR A 266 6.40 17.95 84.29
N LEU A 267 7.65 18.18 83.89
CA LEU A 267 7.98 18.84 82.62
C LEU A 267 7.52 18.02 81.40
N ASN A 268 7.60 16.70 81.45
CA ASN A 268 7.07 15.81 80.41
C ASN A 268 5.54 15.92 80.32
N GLU A 269 4.81 15.88 81.43
CA GLU A 269 3.35 16.06 81.47
C GLU A 269 2.93 17.44 80.92
N ILE A 270 3.69 18.49 81.23
CA ILE A 270 3.46 19.82 80.66
C ILE A 270 3.65 19.77 79.15
N SER A 271 4.73 19.16 78.66
CA SER A 271 5.01 19.02 77.23
C SER A 271 3.90 18.27 76.49
N GLU A 272 3.41 17.17 77.06
CA GLU A 272 2.29 16.39 76.53
C GLU A 272 1.02 17.24 76.44
N LYS A 273 0.64 17.93 77.51
CA LYS A 273 -0.55 18.80 77.54
C LYS A 273 -0.44 19.96 76.55
N LEU A 274 0.72 20.59 76.43
CA LEU A 274 0.95 21.66 75.45
C LEU A 274 0.89 21.11 74.02
N ASN A 275 1.34 19.88 73.77
CA ASN A 275 1.22 19.24 72.47
C ASN A 275 -0.23 18.86 72.14
N GLU A 276 -1.02 18.38 73.10
CA GLU A 276 -2.46 18.14 72.91
C GLU A 276 -3.20 19.40 72.47
N ILE A 277 -2.87 20.55 73.09
CA ILE A 277 -3.43 21.86 72.68
C ILE A 277 -3.03 22.16 71.23
N LYS A 278 -1.73 22.09 70.90
CA LYS A 278 -1.25 22.33 69.51
C LYS A 278 -1.93 21.42 68.49
N GLU A 279 -2.17 20.15 68.84
CA GLU A 279 -2.79 19.18 67.92
C GLU A 279 -4.25 19.52 67.62
N LYS A 280 -5.01 20.06 68.56
CA LYS A 280 -6.40 20.51 68.33
C LYS A 280 -6.48 21.56 67.23
N HIS A 281 -5.57 22.54 67.23
CA HIS A 281 -5.52 23.60 66.21
C HIS A 281 -5.08 23.10 64.82
N LYS A 282 -4.43 21.93 64.73
CA LYS A 282 -4.00 21.35 63.45
C LYS A 282 -5.09 20.55 62.74
N VAL A 283 -6.16 20.13 63.44
CA VAL A 283 -7.19 19.23 62.90
C VAL A 283 -7.82 19.82 61.64
N GLU A 284 -8.30 21.06 61.73
CA GLU A 284 -8.98 21.72 60.62
C GLU A 284 -8.04 22.02 59.45
N ILE A 285 -6.80 22.40 59.74
CA ILE A 285 -5.73 22.58 58.74
C ILE A 285 -5.47 21.28 57.98
N ARG A 286 -5.40 20.14 58.68
CA ARG A 286 -5.23 18.82 58.04
C ARG A 286 -6.43 18.47 57.17
N ARG A 287 -7.65 18.71 57.66
CA ARG A 287 -8.90 18.48 56.91
C ARG A 287 -8.90 19.25 55.59
N LEU A 288 -8.64 20.55 55.62
CA LEU A 288 -8.58 21.43 54.44
C LEU A 288 -7.45 21.03 53.47
N ARG A 289 -6.28 20.62 53.98
CA ARG A 289 -5.21 20.06 53.12
C ARG A 289 -5.63 18.74 52.46
N GLY A 290 -6.40 17.90 53.15
CA GLY A 290 -6.99 16.68 52.60
C GLY A 290 -7.90 16.99 51.41
N GLU A 291 -8.84 17.92 51.60
CA GLU A 291 -9.77 18.37 50.55
C GLU A 291 -9.04 18.96 49.34
N LEU A 292 -7.99 19.77 49.54
CA LEU A 292 -7.14 20.27 48.45
C LEU A 292 -6.45 19.16 47.69
N THR A 293 -5.96 18.13 48.39
CA THR A 293 -5.32 16.97 47.75
C THR A 293 -6.32 16.20 46.90
N GLU A 294 -7.53 16.01 47.41
CA GLU A 294 -8.63 15.37 46.69
C GLU A 294 -9.05 16.17 45.45
N LEU A 295 -9.21 17.49 45.57
CA LEU A 295 -9.52 18.37 44.43
C LEU A 295 -8.45 18.29 43.32
N ASN A 296 -7.17 18.31 43.68
CA ASN A 296 -6.07 18.15 42.71
C ASN A 296 -6.11 16.77 42.04
N SER A 297 -6.40 15.71 42.80
CA SER A 297 -6.52 14.36 42.25
C SER A 297 -7.70 14.23 41.28
N MET A 298 -8.86 14.79 41.64
CA MET A 298 -10.05 14.83 40.78
C MET A 298 -9.79 15.63 39.50
N LYS A 299 -9.16 16.81 39.61
CA LYS A 299 -8.71 17.60 38.46
C LYS A 299 -7.88 16.75 37.51
N GLN A 300 -6.84 16.10 38.01
CA GLN A 300 -5.95 15.30 37.16
C GLN A 300 -6.70 14.13 36.49
N LYS A 301 -7.58 13.46 37.23
CA LYS A 301 -8.39 12.35 36.74
C LYS A 301 -9.30 12.79 35.58
N ASP A 302 -10.01 13.89 35.73
CA ASP A 302 -10.93 14.39 34.71
C ASP A 302 -10.20 14.90 33.47
N LEU A 303 -9.06 15.59 33.65
CA LEU A 303 -8.22 16.02 32.52
C LEU A 303 -7.63 14.83 31.77
N ASN A 304 -7.17 13.79 32.47
CA ASN A 304 -6.65 12.58 31.85
C ASN A 304 -7.72 11.86 31.04
N LYS A 305 -8.97 11.78 31.55
CA LYS A 305 -10.09 11.19 30.81
C LYS A 305 -10.32 11.89 29.46
N ILE A 306 -10.25 13.22 29.42
CA ILE A 306 -10.41 13.97 28.17
C ILE A 306 -9.22 13.76 27.23
N ASN A 307 -8.00 13.70 27.76
CA ASN A 307 -6.82 13.39 26.95
C ASN A 307 -6.93 11.99 26.30
N GLU A 308 -7.45 11.00 27.02
CA GLU A 308 -7.72 9.66 26.47
C GLU A 308 -8.79 9.69 25.37
N GLU A 309 -9.86 10.47 25.55
CA GLU A 309 -10.87 10.68 24.50
C GLU A 309 -10.25 11.31 23.24
N ILE A 310 -9.39 12.32 23.39
CA ILE A 310 -8.66 12.93 22.26
C ILE A 310 -7.74 11.91 21.57
N LYS A 311 -7.01 11.10 22.35
CA LYS A 311 -6.13 10.06 21.80
C LYS A 311 -6.90 9.03 20.99
N LYS A 312 -8.07 8.60 21.45
CA LYS A 312 -8.94 7.67 20.72
C LYS A 312 -9.41 8.25 19.38
N LEU A 313 -9.64 9.57 19.32
CA LEU A 313 -9.96 10.25 18.06
C LEU A 313 -8.80 10.22 17.07
N ASP A 314 -7.56 10.40 17.54
CA ASP A 314 -6.36 10.28 16.71
C ASP A 314 -6.17 8.86 16.17
N GLU A 315 -6.35 7.85 17.03
CA GLU A 315 -6.27 6.44 16.66
C GLU A 315 -7.36 6.08 15.62
N LEU A 316 -8.58 6.58 15.80
CA LEU A 316 -9.68 6.41 14.85
C LEU A 316 -9.34 7.03 13.49
N GLN A 317 -8.85 8.28 13.48
CA GLN A 317 -8.47 8.97 12.24
C GLN A 317 -7.40 8.18 11.47
N GLN A 318 -6.35 7.73 12.17
CA GLN A 318 -5.27 6.97 11.56
C GLN A 318 -5.76 5.63 11.03
N SER A 319 -6.61 4.92 11.78
CA SER A 319 -7.20 3.65 11.36
C SER A 319 -7.98 3.81 10.06
N ILE A 320 -8.89 4.79 10.00
CA ILE A 320 -9.71 5.03 8.80
C ILE A 320 -8.84 5.45 7.61
N THR A 321 -7.89 6.36 7.82
CA THR A 321 -6.97 6.82 6.77
C THR A 321 -6.17 5.67 6.19
N SER A 322 -5.64 4.78 7.05
CA SER A 322 -4.89 3.60 6.60
C SER A 322 -5.76 2.65 5.76
N LYS A 323 -7.03 2.45 6.15
CA LYS A 323 -7.96 1.61 5.41
C LYS A 323 -8.27 2.18 4.02
N LEU A 324 -8.54 3.49 3.95
CA LEU A 324 -8.79 4.20 2.69
C LEU A 324 -7.56 4.19 1.77
N ASN A 325 -6.35 4.34 2.31
CA ASN A 325 -5.11 4.25 1.53
C ASN A 325 -4.93 2.86 0.87
N ASN A 326 -5.37 1.78 1.51
CA ASN A 326 -5.30 0.44 0.91
C ASN A 326 -6.21 0.32 -0.33
N VAL A 327 -7.42 0.90 -0.26
CA VAL A 327 -8.35 0.94 -1.40
C VAL A 327 -7.76 1.81 -2.51
N GLU A 328 -7.25 2.99 -2.17
CA GLU A 328 -6.60 3.91 -3.12
C GLU A 328 -5.42 3.26 -3.85
N ASN A 329 -4.56 2.54 -3.14
CA ASN A 329 -3.43 1.83 -3.74
C ASN A 329 -3.88 0.73 -4.71
N SER A 330 -5.01 0.08 -4.42
CA SER A 330 -5.61 -0.93 -5.29
C SER A 330 -6.12 -0.29 -6.60
N GLU A 331 -6.79 0.87 -6.50
CA GLU A 331 -7.20 1.66 -7.68
C GLU A 331 -6.00 2.17 -8.49
N LYS A 332 -4.94 2.66 -7.83
CA LYS A 332 -3.70 3.08 -8.51
C LYS A 332 -3.04 1.95 -9.29
N ALA A 333 -3.06 0.72 -8.77
CA ALA A 333 -2.53 -0.44 -9.49
C ALA A 333 -3.36 -0.79 -10.73
N ILE A 334 -4.68 -0.59 -10.70
CA ILE A 334 -5.55 -0.76 -11.88
C ILE A 334 -5.27 0.33 -12.90
N LEU A 335 -5.17 1.59 -12.46
CA LEU A 335 -4.80 2.72 -13.32
C LEU A 335 -3.45 2.51 -14.00
N GLU A 336 -2.45 2.01 -13.26
CA GLU A 336 -1.13 1.70 -13.82
C GLU A 336 -1.21 0.63 -14.92
N LYS A 337 -2.08 -0.38 -14.78
CA LYS A 337 -2.31 -1.38 -15.84
C LYS A 337 -2.88 -0.74 -17.10
N LEU A 338 -3.89 0.12 -16.97
CA LEU A 338 -4.48 0.86 -18.10
C LEU A 338 -3.45 1.77 -18.78
N GLN A 339 -2.67 2.51 -18.00
CA GLN A 339 -1.62 3.41 -18.51
C GLN A 339 -0.45 2.68 -19.17
N LYS A 340 -0.27 1.38 -18.89
CA LYS A 340 0.72 0.52 -19.55
C LYS A 340 0.20 -0.11 -20.84
N LEU A 341 -1.09 -0.03 -21.17
CA LEU A 341 -1.61 -0.57 -22.44
C LEU A 341 -0.91 0.03 -23.67
N PRO A 342 -0.69 1.37 -23.76
CA PRO A 342 0.20 1.91 -24.78
C PRO A 342 1.63 1.38 -24.62
N ARG A 343 2.19 0.85 -25.72
CA ARG A 343 3.56 0.33 -25.77
C ARG A 343 4.45 1.25 -26.58
N PHE A 344 5.69 1.45 -26.13
CA PHE A 344 6.67 2.17 -26.94
C PHE A 344 7.17 1.27 -28.09
N ILE A 345 7.05 1.76 -29.32
CA ILE A 345 7.49 1.04 -30.53
C ILE A 345 8.46 1.94 -31.29
N SER A 346 9.76 1.67 -31.16
CA SER A 346 10.82 2.54 -31.69
C SER A 346 10.83 2.66 -33.21
N ILE A 347 10.28 1.68 -33.92
CA ILE A 347 10.27 1.65 -35.39
C ILE A 347 9.11 2.45 -36.01
N LEU A 348 8.19 2.96 -35.18
CA LEU A 348 7.02 3.71 -35.62
C LEU A 348 7.19 5.21 -35.36
N ALA A 349 7.09 6.00 -36.43
CA ALA A 349 7.07 7.47 -36.37
C ALA A 349 5.70 8.07 -36.76
N GLU A 350 4.81 7.25 -37.33
CA GLU A 350 3.48 7.66 -37.79
C GLU A 350 2.44 7.50 -36.68
N ASP A 351 1.35 8.28 -36.72
CA ASP A 351 0.30 8.18 -35.70
C ASP A 351 -0.52 6.89 -35.80
N LYS A 352 -0.50 6.22 -36.96
CA LYS A 352 -1.19 4.96 -37.23
C LYS A 352 -0.38 4.11 -38.20
N ALA A 353 -0.10 2.86 -37.83
CA ALA A 353 0.63 1.91 -38.67
C ALA A 353 0.03 0.51 -38.59
N GLU A 354 0.05 -0.18 -39.73
CA GLU A 354 -0.30 -1.60 -39.80
C GLU A 354 0.97 -2.43 -39.63
N ILE A 355 0.89 -3.50 -38.83
CA ILE A 355 1.97 -4.44 -38.60
C ILE A 355 1.46 -5.83 -38.95
N ILE A 356 2.10 -6.50 -39.89
CA ILE A 356 1.77 -7.87 -40.26
C ILE A 356 2.80 -8.81 -39.63
N VAL A 357 2.36 -9.66 -38.70
CA VAL A 357 3.20 -10.69 -38.08
C VAL A 357 3.13 -11.96 -38.93
N PRO A 358 4.24 -12.44 -39.52
CA PRO A 358 4.22 -13.65 -40.32
C PRO A 358 4.19 -14.90 -39.42
N LEU A 359 3.30 -15.84 -39.74
CA LEU A 359 3.23 -17.13 -39.08
C LEU A 359 3.23 -18.24 -40.13
N LEU A 360 4.04 -19.27 -39.91
CA LEU A 360 4.00 -20.47 -40.74
C LEU A 360 3.13 -21.53 -40.07
N ILE A 361 2.06 -21.94 -40.74
CA ILE A 361 1.17 -23.01 -40.32
C ILE A 361 1.51 -24.25 -41.11
N VAL A 362 1.78 -25.36 -40.43
CA VAL A 362 2.11 -26.63 -41.06
C VAL A 362 1.28 -27.74 -40.44
N GLN A 363 0.71 -28.58 -41.28
CA GLN A 363 0.08 -29.83 -40.86
C GLN A 363 1.07 -30.97 -41.07
N ILE A 364 1.49 -31.60 -39.97
CA ILE A 364 2.30 -32.82 -39.97
C ILE A 364 1.40 -33.95 -39.51
N ASP A 365 1.13 -34.91 -40.40
CA ASP A 365 0.14 -35.97 -40.16
C ASP A 365 -1.21 -35.36 -39.71
N SER A 366 -1.69 -35.68 -38.51
CA SER A 366 -2.90 -35.13 -37.89
C SER A 366 -2.65 -33.92 -36.98
N ARG A 367 -1.40 -33.46 -36.83
CA ARG A 367 -1.02 -32.37 -35.93
C ARG A 367 -0.80 -31.05 -36.68
N LYS A 368 -1.48 -29.99 -36.23
CA LYS A 368 -1.20 -28.61 -36.64
C LYS A 368 -0.04 -28.05 -35.83
N VAL A 369 0.94 -27.47 -36.49
CA VAL A 369 2.07 -26.78 -35.88
C VAL A 369 2.09 -25.35 -36.42
N VAL A 370 2.18 -24.38 -35.52
CA VAL A 370 2.32 -22.95 -35.86
C VAL A 370 3.70 -22.50 -35.45
N LEU A 371 4.47 -22.00 -36.42
CA LEU A 371 5.76 -21.39 -36.18
C LEU A 371 5.61 -19.86 -36.18
N PRO A 372 5.92 -19.20 -35.04
CA PRO A 372 6.03 -17.76 -35.00
C PRO A 372 7.36 -17.30 -35.64
N PRO A 373 7.63 -15.99 -35.71
CA PRO A 373 8.93 -15.48 -36.12
C PRO A 373 10.09 -16.12 -35.35
N GLN A 374 11.22 -16.29 -36.04
CA GLN A 374 12.36 -17.08 -35.57
C GLN A 374 13.69 -16.30 -35.64
N ILE A 375 14.62 -16.62 -34.74
CA ILE A 375 16.03 -16.21 -34.79
C ILE A 375 16.85 -17.38 -35.31
N TYR A 376 17.52 -17.19 -36.45
CA TYR A 376 18.39 -18.19 -37.06
C TYR A 376 19.73 -18.27 -36.32
N LYS A 377 20.16 -19.48 -35.94
CA LYS A 377 21.41 -19.70 -35.18
C LYS A 377 22.69 -19.72 -36.03
N GLY A 378 22.57 -19.57 -37.35
CA GLY A 378 23.70 -19.60 -38.25
C GLY A 378 24.34 -20.98 -38.44
N GLY A 379 24.98 -21.17 -39.59
CA GLY A 379 25.83 -22.32 -39.87
C GLY A 379 27.30 -22.00 -39.58
N LYS A 380 27.83 -22.35 -38.41
CA LYS A 380 29.29 -22.52 -38.26
C LYS A 380 29.67 -23.86 -38.90
N LYS A 381 30.41 -23.84 -40.01
CA LYS A 381 31.10 -25.04 -40.51
C LYS A 381 31.92 -25.60 -39.34
N GLY A 382 31.57 -26.79 -38.85
CA GLY A 382 32.27 -27.41 -37.72
C GLY A 382 33.75 -27.62 -38.03
N PHE A 383 34.57 -27.63 -36.97
CA PHE A 383 36.04 -27.81 -37.03
C PHE A 383 36.49 -29.13 -37.70
N PHE A 384 35.56 -30.05 -38.01
CA PHE A 384 35.75 -31.32 -38.73
C PHE A 384 34.92 -31.41 -40.02
N GLY A 385 35.09 -30.43 -40.93
CA GLY A 385 34.83 -30.61 -42.37
C GLY A 385 33.54 -31.35 -42.79
N GLY A 386 32.39 -31.06 -42.18
CA GLY A 386 31.09 -31.51 -42.69
C GLY A 386 30.69 -32.97 -42.43
N ILE A 387 31.39 -33.71 -41.55
CA ILE A 387 31.08 -35.13 -41.28
C ILE A 387 29.77 -35.31 -40.49
N PHE A 388 29.46 -34.39 -39.57
CA PHE A 388 28.21 -34.41 -38.79
C PHE A 388 27.36 -33.19 -39.16
N LYS A 389 26.26 -33.45 -39.89
CA LYS A 389 25.26 -32.42 -40.17
C LYS A 389 24.40 -32.16 -38.93
N LYS A 390 24.15 -30.90 -38.62
CA LYS A 390 23.32 -30.49 -37.48
C LYS A 390 21.85 -30.82 -37.68
N ASP A 391 21.13 -31.10 -36.59
CA ASP A 391 19.70 -31.37 -36.63
C ASP A 391 18.91 -30.12 -37.06
N PRO A 392 18.04 -30.18 -38.08
CA PRO A 392 17.18 -29.07 -38.47
C PRO A 392 16.27 -28.56 -37.35
N SER A 393 15.95 -29.37 -36.34
CA SER A 393 15.16 -28.89 -35.19
C SER A 393 15.89 -27.82 -34.37
N GLU A 394 17.21 -27.70 -34.48
CA GLU A 394 18.03 -26.72 -33.77
C GLU A 394 18.31 -25.45 -34.59
N ILE A 395 17.84 -25.40 -35.85
CA ILE A 395 18.21 -24.37 -36.83
C ILE A 395 17.87 -22.94 -36.39
N SER A 396 16.82 -22.80 -35.59
CA SER A 396 16.33 -21.51 -35.11
C SER A 396 15.66 -21.62 -33.74
N GLU A 397 15.45 -20.48 -33.09
CA GLU A 397 14.62 -20.33 -31.89
C GLU A 397 13.47 -19.36 -32.15
N ASN A 398 12.39 -19.47 -31.39
CA ASN A 398 11.27 -18.53 -31.49
C ASN A 398 11.71 -17.15 -30.99
N VAL A 399 11.24 -16.08 -31.64
CA VAL A 399 11.31 -14.73 -31.10
C VAL A 399 10.30 -14.62 -29.95
N GLU A 400 10.76 -14.15 -28.79
CA GLU A 400 9.92 -13.91 -27.61
C GLU A 400 8.72 -13.00 -27.94
N GLY A 401 7.54 -13.37 -27.43
CA GLY A 401 6.26 -12.75 -27.75
C GLY A 401 5.55 -13.40 -28.94
N GLY A 402 6.25 -14.19 -29.77
CA GLY A 402 5.68 -14.89 -30.93
C GLY A 402 4.74 -16.04 -30.56
N GLU A 403 4.99 -16.67 -29.42
CA GLU A 403 4.23 -17.79 -28.88
C GLU A 403 2.76 -17.47 -28.60
N ILE A 404 2.40 -16.21 -28.37
CA ILE A 404 1.00 -15.83 -28.08
C ILE A 404 0.07 -16.18 -29.26
N PHE A 405 0.58 -16.11 -30.49
CA PHE A 405 -0.18 -16.40 -31.71
C PHE A 405 -0.34 -17.90 -31.97
N VAL A 406 0.53 -18.74 -31.40
CA VAL A 406 0.51 -20.19 -31.60
C VAL A 406 -0.75 -20.79 -30.99
N ASN A 407 -1.15 -20.28 -29.82
CA ASN A 407 -2.25 -20.84 -29.03
C ASN A 407 -3.64 -20.32 -29.46
N SER A 408 -3.70 -19.24 -30.23
CA SER A 408 -4.96 -18.57 -30.62
C SER A 408 -5.48 -18.98 -32.01
N LEU A 409 -4.73 -19.80 -32.74
CA LEU A 409 -4.96 -20.06 -34.16
C LEU A 409 -5.82 -21.30 -34.44
N ASP A 410 -7.14 -21.12 -34.34
CA ASP A 410 -8.14 -22.06 -34.89
C ASP A 410 -8.70 -21.53 -36.22
N ILE A 411 -7.92 -21.67 -37.29
CA ILE A 411 -8.24 -21.19 -38.64
C ILE A 411 -7.87 -22.27 -39.65
N THR A 412 -8.77 -22.51 -40.61
CA THR A 412 -8.52 -23.36 -41.79
C THR A 412 -7.98 -22.48 -42.92
N VAL A 413 -6.80 -22.84 -43.42
CA VAL A 413 -6.09 -22.09 -44.47
C VAL A 413 -5.80 -23.00 -45.65
N GLN A 414 -5.52 -22.43 -46.83
CA GLN A 414 -5.13 -23.16 -48.05
C GLN A 414 -3.61 -23.11 -48.24
N ASP A 415 -3.04 -24.14 -48.87
CA ASP A 415 -1.60 -24.26 -49.03
C ASP A 415 -1.15 -23.19 -50.02
N ASN A 416 -0.21 -22.35 -49.60
CA ASN A 416 0.34 -21.31 -50.45
C ASN A 416 1.85 -21.44 -50.62
N LEU A 417 2.50 -22.39 -49.94
CA LEU A 417 3.95 -22.51 -49.98
C LEU A 417 4.45 -23.34 -51.16
N ARG A 418 3.65 -24.29 -51.67
CA ARG A 418 4.03 -25.05 -52.88
C ARG A 418 4.29 -24.15 -54.09
N SER A 419 3.60 -23.02 -54.20
CA SER A 419 3.77 -22.04 -55.28
C SER A 419 5.14 -21.34 -55.27
N TYR A 420 5.91 -21.46 -54.18
CA TYR A 420 7.23 -20.83 -54.02
C TYR A 420 8.36 -21.86 -54.00
N LYS A 421 8.16 -23.02 -54.63
CA LYS A 421 9.09 -24.15 -54.68
C LYS A 421 10.53 -23.73 -55.01
N ASP A 422 10.74 -23.04 -56.14
CA ASP A 422 12.09 -22.69 -56.60
C ASP A 422 12.84 -21.80 -55.60
N LEU A 423 12.14 -20.88 -54.94
CA LEU A 423 12.72 -20.04 -53.88
C LEU A 423 13.10 -20.90 -52.67
N ILE A 424 12.23 -21.79 -52.24
CA ILE A 424 12.49 -22.62 -51.06
C ILE A 424 13.64 -23.59 -51.33
N GLU A 425 13.70 -24.21 -52.51
CA GLU A 425 14.78 -25.14 -52.88
C GLU A 425 16.14 -24.45 -52.95
N LYS A 426 16.20 -23.20 -53.44
CA LYS A 426 17.41 -22.38 -53.34
C LYS A 426 17.88 -22.21 -51.89
N GLY A 427 16.97 -21.87 -50.98
CA GLY A 427 17.30 -21.73 -49.56
C GLY A 427 17.72 -23.05 -48.91
N LEU A 428 17.07 -24.16 -49.24
CA LEU A 428 17.43 -25.50 -48.73
C LEU A 428 18.81 -25.94 -49.21
N GLN A 429 19.19 -25.60 -50.44
CA GLN A 429 20.54 -25.84 -50.94
C GLN A 429 21.58 -25.10 -50.09
N GLU A 430 21.40 -23.80 -49.86
CA GLU A 430 22.31 -23.00 -49.01
C GLU A 430 22.40 -23.55 -47.59
N LEU A 431 21.28 -23.94 -46.97
CA LEU A 431 21.29 -24.54 -45.63
C LEU A 431 22.06 -25.87 -45.60
N SER A 432 21.96 -26.69 -46.66
CA SER A 432 22.75 -27.91 -46.78
C SER A 432 24.24 -27.61 -46.92
N GLU A 433 24.62 -26.53 -47.61
CA GLU A 433 26.03 -26.09 -47.77
C GLU A 433 26.59 -25.51 -46.47
N GLU A 434 25.72 -24.92 -45.64
CA GLU A 434 26.01 -24.44 -44.29
C GLU A 434 26.12 -25.57 -43.23
N GLY A 435 25.83 -26.81 -43.63
CA GLY A 435 26.02 -28.00 -42.79
C GLY A 435 24.77 -28.48 -42.05
N TRP A 436 23.59 -27.98 -42.40
CA TRP A 436 22.33 -28.48 -41.83
C TRP A 436 21.85 -29.76 -42.51
N ASN A 437 21.26 -30.67 -41.74
CA ASN A 437 20.77 -31.95 -42.23
C ASN A 437 19.38 -31.83 -42.88
N VAL A 438 19.23 -30.99 -43.90
CA VAL A 438 17.95 -30.71 -44.60
C VAL A 438 17.74 -31.60 -45.83
N ARG A 439 16.50 -31.72 -46.31
CA ARG A 439 16.18 -32.27 -47.64
C ARG A 439 16.42 -31.17 -48.68
N ARG A 440 16.77 -31.55 -49.92
CA ARG A 440 17.15 -30.59 -50.97
C ARG A 440 15.99 -30.15 -51.85
N SER A 441 14.93 -30.96 -51.94
CA SER A 441 13.72 -30.63 -52.68
C SER A 441 12.54 -30.38 -51.74
N LEU A 442 11.69 -29.41 -52.06
CA LEU A 442 10.48 -29.11 -51.30
C LEU A 442 9.49 -30.28 -51.36
N ASP A 443 9.38 -30.97 -52.49
CA ASP A 443 8.45 -32.10 -52.66
C ASP A 443 8.81 -33.26 -51.73
N GLU A 444 10.09 -33.38 -51.35
CA GLU A 444 10.51 -34.36 -50.36
C GLU A 444 9.99 -34.05 -48.96
N TYR A 445 9.57 -32.83 -48.65
CA TYR A 445 8.92 -32.50 -47.38
C TYR A 445 7.44 -32.84 -47.38
N TYR A 446 6.78 -32.87 -48.55
CA TYR A 446 5.35 -33.14 -48.63
C TYR A 446 5.01 -34.64 -48.64
N MET A 447 3.81 -34.95 -48.17
CA MET A 447 3.13 -36.22 -48.46
C MET A 447 2.85 -36.28 -49.97
N LYS A 448 3.04 -37.47 -50.54
CA LYS A 448 2.75 -37.71 -51.96
C LYS A 448 1.26 -37.76 -52.22
#